data_AF-J9B8D6-F1
#
_entry.id   AF-J9B8D6-F1
#
_cell.length_a   1.000
_cell.length_b   1.000
_cell.length_c   1.000
_cell.angle_alpha   90.00
_cell.angle_beta   90.00
_cell.angle_gamma   90.00
#
_symmetry.space_group_name_H-M   'P 1'
#
loop_
_entity.id
_entity.type
_entity.pdbx_description
1 polymer ?
#
loop_
_entity_poly.entity_id
_entity_poly.type
_entity_poly.pdbx_seq_one_letter_code
_entity_poly.pdbx_strand_id
1 'polypeptide(L)'
;MANDSYDNHRQLENTNDNDEEKVEKLLEKLFDQPFRRKTQGSTKFNEMHMKQNLLHSLKALGYTIDEADTGQMVDLGLEVLAQTWRRKDVDSEIAFQGLLTILEYCLNRSVAGYSSFEQFINALGYNAVQFWRYAVPYIYDSDLTYGTKFRDSLLFSLTLYDINNGKSKLRELYASVPGVRKSLLGVHAKRFGERFHHLQRRLSISRE
;
A
#
# COMPACT_ATOMS: atom_id res chain seq x y z
N MET A 1 -65.76 4.04 13.44
CA MET A 1 -64.89 5.02 14.13
C MET A 1 -63.82 4.26 14.89
N ALA A 2 -62.56 4.75 14.86
CA ALA A 2 -61.30 4.18 15.38
C ALA A 2 -60.75 3.01 14.52
N ASN A 3 -59.76 3.13 13.63
CA ASN A 3 -58.45 3.84 13.55
C ASN A 3 -57.29 3.20 14.36
N ASP A 4 -56.47 2.45 13.62
CA ASP A 4 -55.00 2.34 13.61
C ASP A 4 -54.18 2.45 14.90
N SER A 5 -53.53 1.34 15.25
CA SER A 5 -52.13 1.32 15.72
C SER A 5 -51.59 -0.10 15.62
N TYR A 6 -50.26 -0.23 15.51
CA TYR A 6 -49.45 -1.46 15.41
C TYR A 6 -49.24 -2.05 14.00
N ASP A 7 -48.36 -1.44 13.21
CA ASP A 7 -47.31 -2.23 12.53
C ASP A 7 -46.25 -1.33 11.86
N ASN A 8 -45.34 -0.75 12.64
CA ASN A 8 -44.20 -0.01 12.06
C ASN A 8 -42.87 -0.19 12.80
N HIS A 9 -42.71 -1.29 13.55
CA HIS A 9 -41.49 -1.54 14.31
C HIS A 9 -40.63 -2.72 13.83
N ARG A 10 -40.98 -3.37 12.70
CA ARG A 10 -40.25 -4.57 12.22
C ARG A 10 -39.40 -4.39 10.96
N GLN A 11 -39.28 -3.18 10.43
CA GLN A 11 -38.49 -2.93 9.21
C GLN A 11 -37.15 -2.23 9.43
N LEU A 12 -36.84 -1.78 10.66
CA LEU A 12 -35.61 -1.03 10.95
C LEU A 12 -34.42 -1.88 11.40
N GLU A 13 -34.61 -3.13 11.79
CA GLU A 13 -33.50 -4.00 12.24
C GLU A 13 -32.77 -4.71 11.08
N ASN A 14 -33.45 -4.99 9.96
CA ASN A 14 -32.84 -5.70 8.82
C ASN A 14 -31.95 -4.84 7.91
N THR A 15 -31.97 -3.51 8.07
CA THR A 15 -31.18 -2.59 7.22
C THR A 15 -29.80 -2.32 7.81
N ASN A 16 -29.68 -2.29 9.14
CA ASN A 16 -28.41 -2.01 9.82
C ASN A 16 -27.42 -3.19 9.75
N ASP A 17 -27.87 -4.43 9.91
CA ASP A 17 -26.98 -5.62 9.85
C ASP A 17 -26.30 -5.78 8.48
N ASN A 18 -27.00 -5.41 7.40
CA ASN A 18 -26.49 -5.51 6.03
C ASN A 18 -25.48 -4.40 5.69
N ASP A 19 -25.61 -3.24 6.34
CA ASP A 19 -24.66 -2.14 6.20
C ASP A 19 -23.44 -2.32 7.11
N GLU A 20 -23.59 -2.89 8.31
CA GLU A 20 -22.46 -3.31 9.15
C GLU A 20 -21.65 -4.43 8.50
N GLU A 21 -22.28 -5.47 7.93
CA GLU A 21 -21.56 -6.53 7.21
C GLU A 21 -20.86 -6.01 5.94
N LYS A 22 -21.46 -5.04 5.24
CA LYS A 22 -20.79 -4.34 4.13
C LYS A 22 -19.61 -3.50 4.60
N VAL A 23 -19.75 -2.80 5.72
CA VAL A 23 -18.68 -1.99 6.31
C VAL A 23 -17.55 -2.89 6.80
N GLU A 24 -17.85 -4.02 7.44
CA GLU A 24 -16.88 -5.04 7.84
C GLU A 24 -16.15 -5.60 6.61
N LYS A 25 -16.86 -5.98 5.54
CA LYS A 25 -16.26 -6.44 4.27
C LYS A 25 -15.44 -5.35 3.57
N LEU A 26 -15.86 -4.09 3.65
CA LEU A 26 -15.11 -2.95 3.12
C LEU A 26 -13.85 -2.70 3.96
N LEU A 27 -13.94 -2.81 5.28
CA LEU A 27 -12.82 -2.69 6.19
C LEU A 27 -11.83 -3.84 5.99
N GLU A 28 -12.28 -5.09 5.85
CA GLU A 28 -11.45 -6.24 5.46
C GLU A 28 -10.76 -6.03 4.11
N LYS A 29 -11.49 -5.53 3.09
CA LYS A 29 -10.90 -5.13 1.80
C LYS A 29 -9.87 -4.00 1.93
N LEU A 30 -10.04 -3.09 2.89
CA LEU A 30 -9.08 -2.01 3.18
C LEU A 30 -7.86 -2.53 3.97
N PHE A 31 -8.02 -3.56 4.82
CA PHE A 31 -6.94 -4.21 5.56
C PHE A 31 -6.02 -5.03 4.66
N ASP A 32 -6.51 -5.53 3.52
CA ASP A 32 -5.72 -6.29 2.55
C ASP A 32 -5.08 -5.42 1.45
N GLN A 33 -5.05 -4.11 1.66
CA GLN A 33 -4.32 -3.19 0.79
C GLN A 33 -2.81 -3.28 1.06
N PRO A 34 -1.97 -3.07 0.01
CA PRO A 34 -0.54 -2.97 0.19
C PRO A 34 -0.18 -1.96 1.28
N PHE A 35 0.80 -2.31 2.12
CA PHE A 35 1.25 -1.49 3.25
C PHE A 35 0.24 -1.31 4.40
N ARG A 36 -0.98 -1.86 4.31
CA ARG A 36 -2.01 -1.77 5.37
C ARG A 36 -2.24 -3.06 6.15
N ARG A 37 -1.44 -4.09 5.85
CA ARG A 37 -1.58 -5.40 6.46
C ARG A 37 -1.04 -5.40 7.89
N LYS A 38 -1.89 -5.76 8.86
CA LYS A 38 -1.44 -6.00 10.23
C LYS A 38 -0.41 -7.13 10.21
N THR A 39 0.84 -6.81 10.56
CA THR A 39 1.75 -7.81 11.12
C THR A 39 1.28 -8.09 12.55
N GLN A 40 0.19 -8.85 12.70
CA GLN A 40 -0.15 -9.38 14.02
C GLN A 40 1.06 -10.17 14.51
N GLY A 41 1.48 -9.90 15.75
CA GLY A 41 2.72 -10.40 16.33
C GLY A 41 3.02 -11.84 15.92
N SER A 42 4.19 -12.04 15.32
CA SER A 42 4.78 -13.32 14.89
C SER A 42 4.31 -13.97 13.56
N THR A 43 3.28 -13.48 12.86
CA THR A 43 2.99 -14.06 11.54
C THR A 43 3.93 -13.48 10.47
N LYS A 44 4.86 -14.34 10.00
CA LYS A 44 5.73 -14.09 8.84
C LYS A 44 4.90 -13.47 7.71
N PHE A 45 5.50 -12.53 6.98
CA PHE A 45 4.96 -12.01 5.72
C PHE A 45 4.31 -13.12 4.90
N ASN A 46 3.02 -12.97 4.61
CA ASN A 46 2.28 -13.98 3.88
C ASN A 46 2.41 -13.73 2.37
N GLU A 47 3.40 -14.39 1.78
CA GLU A 47 3.67 -14.36 0.35
C GLU A 47 2.46 -14.81 -0.49
N MET A 48 1.60 -15.68 0.07
CA MET A 48 0.37 -16.14 -0.58
C MET A 48 -0.65 -15.01 -0.77
N HIS A 49 -0.85 -14.14 0.22
CA HIS A 49 -1.75 -12.99 0.11
C HIS A 49 -1.21 -11.95 -0.88
N MET A 50 0.11 -11.71 -0.88
CA MET A 50 0.72 -10.83 -1.87
C MET A 50 0.50 -11.37 -3.29
N LYS A 51 0.71 -12.68 -3.49
CA LYS A 51 0.45 -13.36 -4.76
C LYS A 51 -1.01 -13.20 -5.19
N GLN A 52 -1.96 -13.39 -4.26
CA GLN A 52 -3.39 -13.21 -4.56
C GLN A 52 -3.74 -11.77 -4.97
N ASN A 53 -3.20 -10.76 -4.29
CA ASN A 53 -3.51 -9.35 -4.59
C ASN A 53 -2.89 -8.90 -5.92
N LEU A 54 -1.68 -9.36 -6.22
CA LEU A 54 -1.04 -9.10 -7.50
C LEU A 54 -1.81 -9.80 -8.64
N LEU A 55 -2.19 -11.06 -8.45
CA LEU A 55 -3.03 -11.80 -9.41
C LEU A 55 -4.39 -11.12 -9.62
N HIS A 56 -5.03 -10.63 -8.55
CA HIS A 56 -6.29 -9.90 -8.63
C HIS A 56 -6.15 -8.63 -9.47
N SER A 57 -5.09 -7.85 -9.22
CA SER A 57 -4.81 -6.61 -9.99
C SER A 57 -4.60 -6.92 -11.47
N LEU A 58 -3.84 -7.97 -11.78
CA LEU A 58 -3.57 -8.37 -13.16
C LEU A 58 -4.80 -8.91 -13.88
N LYS A 59 -5.62 -9.74 -13.21
CA LYS A 59 -6.89 -10.24 -13.74
C LYS A 59 -7.88 -9.10 -14.00
N ALA A 60 -7.94 -8.11 -13.12
CA ALA A 60 -8.78 -6.93 -13.29
C ALA A 60 -8.36 -6.10 -14.53
N LEU A 61 -7.08 -6.13 -14.90
CA LEU A 61 -6.54 -5.54 -16.13
C LEU A 61 -6.68 -6.46 -17.37
N GLY A 62 -7.33 -7.62 -17.24
CA GLY A 62 -7.52 -8.56 -18.34
C GLY A 62 -6.32 -9.48 -18.62
N TYR A 63 -5.31 -9.52 -17.75
CA TYR A 63 -4.14 -10.38 -17.90
C TYR A 63 -4.31 -11.68 -17.11
N THR A 64 -4.11 -12.81 -17.79
CA THR A 64 -4.06 -14.13 -17.18
C THR A 64 -2.60 -14.54 -17.02
N ILE A 65 -2.17 -14.75 -15.77
CA ILE A 65 -0.88 -15.37 -15.47
C ILE A 65 -1.14 -16.79 -14.98
N ASP A 66 -0.42 -17.76 -15.55
CA ASP A 66 -0.42 -19.15 -15.10
C ASP A 66 0.13 -19.26 -13.67
N GLU A 67 0.10 -20.46 -13.07
CA GLU A 67 0.71 -20.70 -11.76
C GLU A 67 2.25 -20.56 -11.80
N ALA A 68 2.72 -19.32 -11.88
CA ALA A 68 4.12 -18.94 -11.80
C ALA A 68 4.56 -18.86 -10.34
N ASP A 69 5.86 -19.06 -10.11
CA ASP A 69 6.48 -18.70 -8.83
C ASP A 69 6.30 -17.19 -8.57
N THR A 70 6.27 -16.80 -7.30
CA THR A 70 6.03 -15.41 -6.89
C THR A 70 7.02 -14.45 -7.55
N GLY A 71 8.31 -14.81 -7.65
CA GLY A 71 9.32 -13.96 -8.28
C GLY A 71 9.05 -13.73 -9.77
N GLN A 72 8.71 -14.79 -10.51
CA GLN A 72 8.36 -14.69 -11.92
C GLN A 72 7.09 -13.86 -12.15
N MET A 73 6.11 -13.99 -11.26
CA MET A 73 4.88 -13.21 -11.33
C MET A 73 5.11 -11.72 -11.06
N VAL A 74 6.06 -11.39 -10.17
CA VAL A 74 6.49 -10.02 -9.94
C VAL A 74 7.14 -9.45 -11.20
N ASP A 75 8.09 -10.18 -11.80
CA ASP A 75 8.82 -9.71 -12.99
C ASP A 75 7.88 -9.49 -14.19
N LEU A 76 6.98 -10.46 -14.46
CA LEU A 76 5.97 -10.35 -15.54
C LEU A 76 4.94 -9.27 -15.26
N GLY A 77 4.42 -9.21 -14.04
CA GLY A 77 3.40 -8.25 -13.64
C GLY A 77 3.93 -6.81 -13.66
N LEU A 78 5.19 -6.62 -13.29
CA LEU A 78 5.81 -5.30 -13.19
C LEU A 78 5.77 -4.53 -14.52
N GLU A 79 6.11 -5.17 -15.63
CA GLU A 79 6.12 -4.49 -16.93
C GLU A 79 4.71 -4.01 -17.30
N VAL A 80 3.74 -4.91 -17.20
CA VAL A 80 2.32 -4.63 -17.50
C VAL A 80 1.80 -3.50 -16.62
N LEU A 81 1.98 -3.60 -15.30
CA LEU A 81 1.50 -2.62 -14.34
C LEU A 81 2.16 -1.26 -14.54
N ALA A 82 3.48 -1.22 -14.78
CA ALA A 82 4.18 0.02 -15.05
C ALA A 82 3.72 0.68 -16.36
N GLN A 83 3.47 -0.10 -17.42
CA GLN A 83 2.93 0.41 -18.69
C GLN A 83 1.51 0.95 -18.52
N THR A 84 0.62 0.20 -17.88
CA THR A 84 -0.77 0.60 -17.64
C THR A 84 -0.85 1.84 -16.77
N TRP A 85 -0.10 1.89 -15.66
CA TRP A 85 -0.09 3.06 -14.77
C TRP A 85 0.39 4.34 -15.48
N ARG A 86 1.31 4.21 -16.45
CA ARG A 86 1.80 5.36 -17.24
C ARG A 86 0.76 5.94 -18.18
N ARG A 87 -0.27 5.17 -18.58
CA ARG A 87 -1.33 5.64 -19.48
C ARG A 87 -2.25 6.67 -18.83
N LYS A 88 -2.32 6.71 -17.49
CA LYS A 88 -3.15 7.65 -16.71
C LYS A 88 -4.64 7.63 -17.11
N ASP A 89 -5.12 6.44 -17.43
CA ASP A 89 -6.50 6.14 -17.77
C ASP A 89 -7.25 5.52 -16.58
N VAL A 90 -8.47 5.02 -16.84
CA VAL A 90 -9.35 4.42 -15.84
C VAL A 90 -8.74 3.21 -15.13
N ASP A 91 -7.79 2.53 -15.78
CA ASP A 91 -7.12 1.33 -15.27
C ASP A 91 -5.87 1.64 -14.44
N SER A 92 -5.44 2.91 -14.43
CA SER A 92 -4.20 3.33 -13.79
C SER A 92 -4.23 3.21 -12.27
N GLU A 93 -5.41 3.31 -11.63
CA GLU A 93 -5.51 3.09 -10.18
C GLU A 93 -5.29 1.60 -9.83
N ILE A 94 -5.87 0.68 -10.61
CA ILE A 94 -5.66 -0.76 -10.44
C ILE A 94 -4.18 -1.10 -10.63
N ALA A 95 -3.57 -0.53 -11.68
CA ALA A 95 -2.15 -0.70 -11.94
C ALA A 95 -1.27 -0.14 -10.80
N PHE A 96 -1.64 1.01 -10.23
CA PHE A 96 -0.96 1.59 -9.07
C PHE A 96 -1.01 0.68 -7.84
N GLN A 97 -2.17 0.09 -7.53
CA GLN A 97 -2.30 -0.88 -6.44
C GLN A 97 -1.42 -2.12 -6.65
N GLY A 98 -1.35 -2.62 -7.89
CA GLY A 98 -0.41 -3.70 -8.24
C GLY A 98 1.05 -3.30 -8.03
N LEU A 99 1.45 -2.10 -8.45
CA LEU A 99 2.81 -1.59 -8.22
C LEU A 99 3.14 -1.41 -6.73
N LEU A 100 2.19 -0.98 -5.91
CA LEU A 100 2.37 -0.93 -4.45
C LEU A 100 2.57 -2.34 -3.86
N THR A 101 1.84 -3.33 -4.36
CA THR A 101 1.97 -4.74 -3.94
C THR A 101 3.38 -5.27 -4.22
N ILE A 102 3.91 -5.00 -5.42
CA ILE A 102 5.28 -5.38 -5.81
C ILE A 102 6.32 -4.64 -4.96
N LEU A 103 6.12 -3.34 -4.72
CA LEU A 103 7.02 -2.57 -3.87
C LEU A 103 7.07 -3.13 -2.44
N GLU A 104 5.92 -3.44 -1.85
CA GLU A 104 5.85 -4.04 -0.52
C GLU A 104 6.61 -5.39 -0.47
N TYR A 105 6.46 -6.22 -1.49
CA TYR A 105 7.22 -7.47 -1.62
C TYR A 105 8.74 -7.24 -1.60
N CYS A 106 9.22 -6.27 -2.39
CA CYS A 106 10.62 -5.92 -2.45
C CYS A 106 11.15 -5.44 -1.08
N LEU A 107 10.40 -4.54 -0.43
CA LEU A 107 10.83 -3.92 0.83
C LEU A 107 10.75 -4.85 2.03
N ASN A 108 9.86 -5.84 1.99
CA ASN A 108 9.76 -6.85 3.01
C ASN A 108 10.93 -7.87 2.96
N ARG A 109 11.58 -8.02 1.81
CA ARG A 109 12.74 -8.88 1.59
C ARG A 109 14.01 -8.09 1.32
N SER A 110 14.29 -7.01 2.05
CA SER A 110 15.30 -5.98 1.71
C SER A 110 16.60 -6.47 1.03
N VAL A 111 17.23 -7.55 1.52
CA VAL A 111 18.43 -8.14 0.89
C VAL A 111 18.08 -9.11 -0.26
N ALA A 112 17.16 -10.06 -0.02
CA ALA A 112 16.81 -11.11 -0.99
C ALA A 112 15.93 -10.62 -2.15
N GLY A 113 15.27 -9.48 -2.00
CA GLY A 113 14.37 -8.85 -2.96
C GLY A 113 15.02 -7.72 -3.76
N TYR A 114 16.33 -7.48 -3.60
CA TYR A 114 17.01 -6.38 -4.30
C TYR A 114 16.93 -6.52 -5.83
N SER A 115 17.04 -7.73 -6.38
CA SER A 115 16.90 -7.97 -7.83
C SER A 115 15.55 -7.47 -8.35
N SER A 116 14.45 -7.86 -7.70
CA SER A 116 13.11 -7.38 -8.05
C SER A 116 12.96 -5.87 -7.81
N PHE A 117 13.59 -5.31 -6.77
CA PHE A 117 13.59 -3.87 -6.53
C PHE A 117 14.31 -3.10 -7.64
N GLU A 118 15.45 -3.60 -8.12
CA GLU A 118 16.20 -2.98 -9.21
C GLU A 118 15.39 -2.97 -10.50
N GLN A 119 14.75 -4.10 -10.84
CA GLN A 119 13.81 -4.17 -11.95
C GLN A 119 12.66 -3.18 -11.77
N PHE A 120 12.10 -3.08 -10.56
CA PHE A 120 11.01 -2.16 -10.22
C PHE A 120 11.39 -0.70 -10.51
N ILE A 121 12.56 -0.26 -10.07
CA ILE A 121 13.05 1.11 -10.34
C ILE A 121 13.26 1.33 -11.83
N ASN A 122 13.80 0.34 -12.54
CA ASN A 122 14.01 0.42 -13.99
C ASN A 122 12.68 0.54 -14.75
N ALA A 123 11.66 -0.22 -14.36
CA ALA A 123 10.34 -0.20 -14.97
C ALA A 123 9.60 1.14 -14.78
N LEU A 124 9.76 1.80 -13.62
CA LEU A 124 9.22 3.14 -13.38
C LEU A 124 9.88 4.20 -14.28
N GLY A 125 11.19 4.06 -14.54
CA GLY A 125 11.96 4.96 -15.38
C GLY A 125 11.86 6.43 -14.93
N TYR A 126 11.48 7.31 -15.86
CA TYR A 126 11.33 8.75 -15.60
C TYR A 126 10.07 9.10 -14.78
N ASN A 127 9.12 8.17 -14.63
CA ASN A 127 7.90 8.40 -13.86
C ASN A 127 8.08 8.14 -12.35
N ALA A 128 9.27 7.72 -11.92
CA ALA A 128 9.58 7.43 -10.52
C ALA A 128 9.23 8.60 -9.58
N VAL A 129 9.53 9.84 -9.98
CA VAL A 129 9.19 11.04 -9.19
C VAL A 129 7.69 11.13 -8.92
N GLN A 130 6.85 10.89 -9.93
CA GLN A 130 5.40 10.91 -9.76
C GLN A 130 4.95 9.72 -8.90
N PHE A 131 5.52 8.54 -9.13
CA PHE A 131 5.19 7.33 -8.36
C PHE A 131 5.41 7.55 -6.86
N TRP A 132 6.56 8.08 -6.48
CA TRP A 132 6.91 8.31 -5.08
C TRP A 132 5.97 9.27 -4.36
N ARG A 133 5.44 10.29 -5.05
CA ARG A 133 4.47 11.22 -4.46
C ARG A 133 3.21 10.52 -3.96
N TYR A 134 2.79 9.47 -4.66
CA TYR A 134 1.62 8.68 -4.29
C TYR A 134 1.96 7.52 -3.35
N ALA A 135 3.09 6.83 -3.58
CA ALA A 135 3.43 5.61 -2.84
C ALA A 135 3.96 5.89 -1.42
N VAL A 136 4.74 6.95 -1.22
CA VAL A 136 5.38 7.25 0.08
C VAL A 136 4.36 7.42 1.22
N PRO A 137 3.22 8.10 1.05
CA PRO A 137 2.17 8.15 2.07
C PRO A 137 1.76 6.78 2.63
N TYR A 138 1.61 5.76 1.78
CA TYR A 138 1.24 4.40 2.21
C TYR A 138 2.33 3.74 3.07
N ILE A 139 3.59 3.94 2.69
CA ILE A 139 4.74 3.42 3.44
C ILE A 139 4.82 4.08 4.82
N TYR A 140 4.59 5.39 4.90
CA TYR A 140 4.61 6.13 6.16
C TYR A 140 3.46 5.75 7.08
N ASP A 141 2.27 5.60 6.52
CA ASP A 141 1.09 5.10 7.23
C ASP A 141 1.35 3.69 7.78
N SER A 142 2.00 2.84 7.00
CA SER A 142 2.38 1.49 7.43
C SER A 142 3.30 1.48 8.65
N ASP A 143 4.40 2.23 8.57
CA ASP A 143 5.40 2.29 9.63
C ASP A 143 4.79 2.88 10.92
N LEU A 144 3.87 3.84 10.78
CA LEU A 144 3.18 4.46 11.91
C LEU A 144 2.13 3.57 12.55
N THR A 145 1.28 2.97 11.72
CA THR A 145 0.07 2.28 12.17
C THR A 145 0.39 0.84 12.58
N TYR A 146 1.36 0.20 11.93
CA TYR A 146 1.70 -1.22 12.15
C TYR A 146 3.15 -1.44 12.60
N GLY A 147 3.96 -0.39 12.77
CA GLY A 147 5.33 -0.51 13.28
C GLY A 147 6.28 -1.21 12.29
N THR A 148 5.96 -1.20 11.00
CA THR A 148 6.83 -1.73 9.95
C THR A 148 8.09 -0.88 9.79
N LYS A 149 9.08 -1.41 9.06
CA LYS A 149 10.36 -0.72 8.78
C LYS A 149 10.53 -0.42 7.30
N PHE A 150 9.43 -0.23 6.58
CA PHE A 150 9.46 -0.09 5.13
C PHE A 150 10.13 1.21 4.69
N ARG A 151 10.09 2.27 5.50
CA ARG A 151 10.87 3.49 5.21
C ARG A 151 12.37 3.22 5.21
N ASP A 152 12.87 2.53 6.22
CA ASP A 152 14.29 2.20 6.34
C ASP A 152 14.72 1.25 5.21
N SER A 153 13.90 0.21 4.93
CA SER A 153 14.12 -0.69 3.80
C SER A 153 14.17 0.07 2.46
N LEU A 154 13.25 1.01 2.23
CA LEU A 154 13.21 1.79 0.97
C LEU A 154 14.48 2.62 0.80
N LEU A 155 14.92 3.30 1.86
CA LEU A 155 16.12 4.12 1.83
C LEU A 155 17.37 3.27 1.59
N PHE A 156 17.44 2.10 2.24
CA PHE A 156 18.51 1.14 2.03
C PHE A 156 18.54 0.65 0.58
N SER A 157 17.42 0.16 0.05
CA SER A 157 17.33 -0.37 -1.32
C SER A 157 17.62 0.69 -2.38
N LEU A 158 17.17 1.93 -2.21
CA LEU A 158 17.51 3.04 -3.11
C LEU A 158 18.98 3.42 -3.04
N THR A 159 19.58 3.42 -1.85
CA THR A 159 21.01 3.69 -1.68
C THR A 159 21.84 2.62 -2.40
N LEU A 160 21.47 1.35 -2.22
CA LEU A 160 22.13 0.22 -2.87
C LEU A 160 21.99 0.30 -4.40
N TYR A 161 20.80 0.65 -4.90
CA TYR A 161 20.56 0.87 -6.33
C TYR A 161 21.44 1.99 -6.89
N ASP A 162 21.53 3.13 -6.20
CA ASP A 162 22.33 4.28 -6.63
C ASP A 162 23.82 3.94 -6.70
N ILE A 163 24.34 3.20 -5.71
CA ILE A 163 25.72 2.72 -5.68
C ILE A 163 25.99 1.76 -6.86
N ASN A 164 25.12 0.77 -7.05
CA ASN A 164 25.34 -0.28 -8.06
C ASN A 164 25.19 0.21 -9.51
N ASN A 165 24.34 1.22 -9.73
CA ASN A 165 24.00 1.67 -11.08
C ASN A 165 24.56 3.06 -11.43
N GLY A 166 25.27 3.72 -10.50
CA GLY A 166 25.77 5.09 -10.69
C GLY A 166 24.64 6.11 -10.91
N LYS A 167 23.50 5.93 -10.23
CA LYS A 167 22.29 6.76 -10.35
C LYS A 167 22.08 7.62 -9.10
N SER A 168 21.01 8.42 -9.11
CA SER A 168 20.65 9.31 -8.00
C SER A 168 19.15 9.25 -7.67
N LYS A 169 18.57 8.05 -7.67
CA LYS A 169 17.15 7.80 -7.38
C LYS A 169 16.78 8.14 -5.95
N LEU A 170 17.68 8.01 -4.98
CA LEU A 170 17.45 8.49 -3.62
C LEU A 170 17.28 10.02 -3.59
N ARG A 171 18.07 10.74 -4.39
CA ARG A 171 17.93 12.20 -4.54
C ARG A 171 16.61 12.56 -5.21
N GLU A 172 16.18 11.81 -6.21
CA GLU A 172 14.86 11.96 -6.84
C GLU A 172 13.73 11.76 -5.84
N LEU A 173 13.82 10.75 -4.95
CA LEU A 173 12.86 10.53 -3.86
C LEU A 173 12.78 11.75 -2.92
N TYR A 174 13.93 12.31 -2.52
CA TYR A 174 13.94 13.48 -1.65
C TYR A 174 13.37 14.73 -2.33
N ALA A 175 13.54 14.86 -3.64
CA ALA A 175 12.96 15.96 -4.41
C ALA A 175 11.44 15.76 -4.60
N SER A 176 10.98 14.53 -4.80
CA SER A 176 9.57 14.20 -5.02
C SER A 176 8.75 14.33 -3.74
N VAL A 177 9.32 13.92 -2.60
CA VAL A 177 8.70 14.00 -1.28
C VAL A 177 9.67 14.63 -0.27
N PRO A 178 9.75 15.97 -0.19
CA PRO A 178 10.67 16.68 0.70
C PRO A 178 10.50 16.33 2.19
N GLY A 179 9.32 15.83 2.58
CA GLY A 179 9.02 15.33 3.91
C GLY A 179 9.88 14.13 4.32
N VAL A 180 10.33 13.30 3.37
CA VAL A 180 11.13 12.10 3.65
C VAL A 180 12.52 12.45 4.16
N ARG A 181 13.17 13.44 3.54
CA ARG A 181 14.46 13.92 4.03
C ARG A 181 14.33 14.56 5.41
N LYS A 182 13.20 15.22 5.65
CA LYS A 182 12.92 15.92 6.91
C LYS A 182 12.61 14.97 8.06
N SER A 183 11.87 13.87 7.84
CA SER A 183 11.57 12.87 8.87
C SER A 183 12.82 12.12 9.37
N LEU A 184 13.87 12.04 8.54
CA LEU A 184 15.17 11.49 8.90
C LEU A 184 16.03 12.45 9.74
N LEU A 185 15.72 13.75 9.73
CA LEU A 185 16.37 14.76 10.56
C LEU A 185 15.60 14.88 11.88
N GLY A 186 16.17 14.38 12.98
CA GLY A 186 15.53 14.11 14.27
C GLY A 186 14.66 15.21 14.90
N VAL A 187 14.72 16.46 14.43
CA VAL A 187 13.85 17.57 14.85
C VAL A 187 12.40 17.38 14.37
N HIS A 188 12.16 16.67 13.26
CA HIS A 188 10.81 16.42 12.75
C HIS A 188 10.22 15.06 13.15
N ALA A 189 11.04 14.12 13.66
CA ALA A 189 10.53 12.92 14.31
C ALA A 189 9.60 13.27 15.49
N LYS A 190 9.92 14.34 16.23
CA LYS A 190 9.08 14.87 17.31
C LYS A 190 7.75 15.45 16.81
N ARG A 191 7.76 16.31 15.78
CA ARG A 191 6.52 16.88 15.19
C ARG A 191 5.65 15.83 14.50
N PHE A 192 6.27 14.82 13.91
CA PHE A 192 5.58 13.66 13.37
C PHE A 192 4.96 12.83 14.50
N GLY A 193 5.69 12.58 15.58
CA GLY A 193 5.16 11.97 16.80
C GLY A 193 4.01 12.76 17.43
N GLU A 194 4.09 14.10 17.45
CA GLU A 194 3.01 14.98 17.91
C GLU A 194 1.78 14.90 17.00
N ARG A 195 1.96 14.97 15.67
CA ARG A 195 0.86 14.79 14.69
C ARG A 195 0.26 13.39 14.74
N PHE A 196 1.08 12.38 14.99
CA PHE A 196 0.65 10.99 15.19
C PHE A 196 -0.12 10.83 16.50
N HIS A 197 0.31 11.44 17.61
CA HIS A 197 -0.45 11.44 18.86
C HIS A 197 -1.78 12.21 18.75
N HIS A 198 -1.84 13.28 17.96
CA HIS A 198 -3.09 13.97 17.64
C HIS A 198 -4.01 13.11 16.77
N LEU A 199 -3.46 12.34 15.82
CA LEU A 199 -4.21 11.38 15.01
C LEU A 199 -4.73 10.21 15.87
N GLN A 200 -3.90 9.64 16.75
CA GLN A 200 -4.30 8.61 17.71
C GLN A 200 -5.42 9.08 18.65
N ARG A 201 -5.34 10.32 19.17
CA ARG A 201 -6.43 10.90 19.98
C ARG A 201 -7.73 11.09 19.20
N ARG A 202 -7.65 11.49 17.93
CA ARG A 202 -8.85 11.60 17.08
C ARG A 202 -9.48 10.24 16.78
N LEU A 203 -8.66 9.21 16.60
CA LEU A 203 -9.11 7.84 16.37
C LEU A 203 -9.64 7.16 17.64
N SER A 204 -9.16 7.55 18.84
CA SER A 204 -9.70 7.06 20.11
C SER A 204 -11.01 7.73 20.49
N ILE A 205 -11.19 9.02 20.18
CA ILE A 205 -12.44 9.77 20.39
C ILE A 205 -13.54 9.31 19.41
N SER A 206 -13.18 8.81 18.23
CA SER A 206 -14.13 8.22 17.27
C SER A 206 -14.57 6.78 17.63
N ARG A 207 -14.22 6.29 18.82
CA ARG A 207 -14.52 4.95 19.35
C ARG A 207 -15.31 4.97 20.66
N GLU A 208 -15.84 6.12 21.06
CA GLU A 208 -16.91 6.27 22.07
C GLU A 208 -18.19 6.75 21.38
#